data_AF-A0A2H1GUD9-F1
#
_entry.id   AF-A0A2H1GUD9-F1
#
_cell.length_a   1.000
_cell.length_b   1.000
_cell.length_c   1.000
_cell.angle_alpha   90.00
_cell.angle_beta   90.00
_cell.angle_gamma   90.00
#
_symmetry.space_group_name_H-M   'P 1'
#
loop_
_entity.id
_entity.type
_entity.pdbx_description
1 polymer ?
#
loop_
_entity_poly.entity_id
_entity_poly.type
_entity_poly.pdbx_seq_one_letter_code
_entity_poly.pdbx_strand_id
1 'polypeptide(L)'
;MPSSSTHTTLSERRLLHLYISTYRQLHHTSPTLAYHLTQHFSSLLELPVSSLVERATANQKLWWEWKVYLRKHEKSEALYSVSFLLGDVSRELRERGRKEEAGVWKGWALEVVGMADREEGEERRGRGMGG
;
A
#
# COMPACT_ATOMS: atom_id res chain seq x y z
N MET A 1 15.80 18.44 -30.40
CA MET A 1 15.65 17.72 -29.12
C MET A 1 14.30 17.02 -29.12
N PRO A 2 14.23 15.69 -29.06
CA PRO A 2 13.01 15.03 -28.63
C PRO A 2 13.10 14.77 -27.12
N SER A 3 12.22 15.42 -26.35
CA SER A 3 11.91 15.01 -24.97
C SER A 3 11.15 13.68 -25.03
N SER A 4 11.84 12.59 -24.71
CA SER A 4 11.23 11.25 -24.64
C SER A 4 11.54 10.65 -23.27
N SER A 5 10.77 11.05 -22.26
CA SER A 5 10.80 10.43 -20.93
C SER A 5 9.60 9.50 -20.80
N THR A 6 9.60 8.43 -21.60
CA THR A 6 8.66 7.31 -21.44
C THR A 6 9.42 5.98 -21.42
N HIS A 7 10.54 5.94 -20.71
CA HIS A 7 11.15 4.67 -20.30
C HIS A 7 10.71 4.37 -18.89
N THR A 8 9.47 3.90 -18.73
CA THR A 8 9.07 3.27 -17.45
C THR A 8 9.94 2.03 -17.28
N THR A 9 10.87 2.11 -16.35
CA THR A 9 11.41 0.98 -15.59
C THR A 9 10.56 -0.29 -15.58
N LEU A 10 11.00 -1.51 -15.95
CA LEU A 10 10.26 -2.73 -15.51
C LEU A 10 9.98 -2.66 -13.99
N SER A 11 11.02 -2.19 -13.32
CA SER A 11 11.13 -1.84 -11.94
C SER A 11 10.16 -0.73 -11.48
N GLU A 12 10.07 0.40 -12.19
CA GLU A 12 9.08 1.45 -11.88
C GLU A 12 7.65 0.97 -12.08
N ARG A 13 7.40 0.16 -13.11
CA ARG A 13 6.09 -0.46 -13.34
C ARG A 13 5.71 -1.38 -12.17
N ARG A 14 6.67 -2.14 -11.64
CA ARG A 14 6.45 -2.99 -10.46
C ARG A 14 6.14 -2.17 -9.21
N LEU A 15 6.93 -1.13 -8.93
CA LEU A 15 6.66 -0.21 -7.80
C LEU A 15 5.31 0.48 -7.92
N LEU A 16 4.91 0.89 -9.12
CA LEU A 16 3.58 1.46 -9.37
C LEU A 16 2.46 0.44 -9.10
N HIS A 17 2.65 -0.83 -9.50
CA HIS A 17 1.70 -1.89 -9.20
C HIS A 17 1.55 -2.16 -7.69
N LEU A 18 2.67 -2.15 -6.96
CA LEU A 18 2.70 -2.27 -5.50
C LEU A 18 1.96 -1.10 -4.84
N TYR A 19 2.19 0.13 -5.31
CA TYR A 19 1.46 1.31 -4.86
C TYR A 19 -0.06 1.16 -5.07
N ILE A 20 -0.51 0.83 -6.30
CA ILE A 20 -1.94 0.72 -6.61
C ILE A 20 -2.62 -0.31 -5.70
N SER A 21 -1.96 -1.45 -5.49
CA SER A 21 -2.49 -2.54 -4.65
C SER A 21 -2.53 -2.15 -3.17
N THR A 22 -1.51 -1.41 -2.70
CA THR A 22 -1.43 -0.89 -1.33
C THR A 22 -2.50 0.16 -1.07
N TYR A 23 -2.63 1.14 -1.97
CA TYR A 23 -3.59 2.24 -1.83
C TYR A 23 -5.03 1.75 -1.80
N ARG A 24 -5.41 0.81 -2.68
CA ARG A 24 -6.77 0.26 -2.71
C ARG A 24 -7.17 -0.43 -1.42
N GLN A 25 -6.24 -1.15 -0.81
CA GLN A 25 -6.47 -1.82 0.46
C GLN A 25 -6.58 -0.83 1.61
N LEU A 26 -5.68 0.15 1.66
CA LEU A 26 -5.65 1.11 2.76
C LEU A 26 -6.74 2.18 2.67
N HIS A 27 -7.12 2.63 1.48
CA HIS A 27 -8.08 3.73 1.35
C HIS A 27 -9.43 3.41 2.02
N HIS A 28 -9.80 2.13 2.09
CA HIS A 28 -11.03 1.69 2.74
C HIS A 28 -10.85 1.19 4.18
N THR A 29 -9.61 0.97 4.63
CA THR A 29 -9.29 0.46 5.97
C THR A 29 -8.68 1.53 6.88
N SER A 30 -7.67 2.25 6.39
CA SER A 30 -7.00 3.36 7.07
C SER A 30 -6.65 4.48 6.06
N PRO A 31 -7.58 5.43 5.81
CA PRO A 31 -7.37 6.52 4.84
C PRO A 31 -6.16 7.40 5.18
N THR A 32 -5.88 7.61 6.47
CA THR A 32 -4.71 8.38 6.94
C THR A 32 -3.41 7.70 6.53
N LEU A 33 -3.29 6.39 6.76
CA LEU A 33 -2.12 5.62 6.35
C LEU A 33 -1.99 5.56 4.82
N ALA A 34 -3.12 5.43 4.11
CA ALA A 34 -3.14 5.48 2.65
C ALA A 34 -2.53 6.78 2.12
N TYR A 35 -2.91 7.93 2.71
CA TYR A 35 -2.38 9.24 2.34
C TYR A 35 -0.87 9.33 2.61
N HIS A 36 -0.41 8.96 3.81
CA HIS A 36 1.01 9.00 4.16
C HIS A 36 1.87 8.13 3.22
N LEU A 37 1.47 6.88 2.96
CA LEU A 37 2.21 6.02 2.05
C LEU A 37 2.14 6.52 0.60
N THR A 38 1.07 7.20 0.20
CA THR A 38 0.99 7.86 -1.11
C THR A 38 2.04 8.96 -1.25
N GLN A 39 2.32 9.73 -0.19
CA GLN A 39 3.40 10.72 -0.20
C GLN A 39 4.78 10.06 -0.36
N HIS A 40 5.03 8.95 0.34
CA HIS A 40 6.26 8.18 0.18
C HIS A 40 6.41 7.60 -1.23
N PHE A 41 5.35 7.03 -1.80
CA PHE A 41 5.37 6.54 -3.17
C PHE A 41 5.52 7.66 -4.20
N SER A 42 4.96 8.84 -3.94
CA SER A 42 5.11 10.03 -4.78
C SER A 42 6.57 10.43 -4.89
N SER A 43 7.28 10.48 -3.76
CA SER A 43 8.72 10.72 -3.76
C SER A 43 9.50 9.57 -4.41
N LEU A 44 9.10 8.32 -4.20
CA LEU A 44 9.84 7.16 -4.70
C LEU A 44 9.76 7.01 -6.23
N LEU A 45 8.59 7.29 -6.79
CA LEU A 45 8.28 7.16 -8.21
C LEU A 45 8.47 8.47 -8.98
N GLU A 46 8.83 9.56 -8.29
CA GLU A 46 8.94 10.91 -8.86
C GLU A 46 7.65 11.33 -9.61
N LEU A 47 6.49 10.95 -9.06
CA LEU A 47 5.17 11.26 -9.61
C LEU A 47 4.34 12.08 -8.63
N PRO A 48 3.53 13.05 -9.08
CA PRO A 48 2.61 13.77 -8.21
C PRO A 48 1.61 12.83 -7.52
N VAL A 49 1.25 13.16 -6.27
CA VAL A 49 0.21 12.44 -5.49
C VAL A 49 -1.09 12.31 -6.28
N SER A 50 -1.53 13.36 -6.96
CA SER A 50 -2.76 13.32 -7.79
C SER A 50 -2.68 12.28 -8.89
N SER A 51 -1.56 12.20 -9.63
CA SER A 51 -1.36 11.21 -10.69
C SER A 51 -1.35 9.79 -10.15
N LEU A 52 -0.74 9.58 -8.97
CA LEU A 52 -0.77 8.29 -8.30
C LEU A 52 -2.21 7.92 -7.91
N VAL A 53 -2.97 8.80 -7.27
CA VAL A 53 -4.36 8.52 -6.88
C VAL A 53 -5.23 8.21 -8.10
N GLU A 54 -5.13 9.02 -9.16
CA GLU A 54 -5.84 8.80 -10.43
C GLU A 54 -5.57 7.40 -10.98
N ARG A 55 -4.30 6.98 -11.05
CA ARG A 55 -3.92 5.63 -11.51
C ARG A 55 -4.48 4.52 -10.61
N ALA A 56 -4.48 4.73 -9.29
CA ALA A 56 -5.03 3.75 -8.36
C ALA A 56 -6.55 3.59 -8.51
N THR A 57 -7.26 4.67 -8.85
CA THR A 57 -8.73 4.68 -9.02
C THR A 57 -9.20 4.47 -10.46
N ALA A 58 -8.30 4.48 -11.45
CA ALA A 58 -8.67 4.43 -12.87
C ALA A 58 -9.47 3.18 -13.26
N ASN A 59 -9.13 2.01 -12.69
CA ASN A 59 -9.92 0.81 -12.89
C ASN A 59 -11.09 0.78 -11.90
N GLN A 60 -12.20 1.41 -12.30
CA GLN A 60 -13.45 1.51 -11.53
C GLN A 60 -13.97 0.13 -11.09
N LYS A 61 -13.92 -0.89 -11.95
CA LYS A 61 -14.39 -2.24 -11.60
C LYS A 61 -13.59 -2.82 -10.43
N LEU A 62 -12.26 -2.86 -10.55
CA LEU A 62 -11.39 -3.35 -9.48
C LEU A 62 -11.52 -2.51 -8.20
N TRP A 63 -11.69 -1.20 -8.34
CA TRP A 63 -11.92 -0.31 -7.20
C TRP A 63 -13.17 -0.71 -6.41
N TRP A 64 -14.29 -0.95 -7.10
CA TRP A 64 -15.52 -1.42 -6.48
C TRP A 64 -15.39 -2.82 -5.86
N GLU A 65 -14.71 -3.74 -6.54
CA GLU A 65 -14.45 -5.09 -6.02
C GLU A 65 -13.69 -5.04 -4.70
N TRP A 66 -12.63 -4.23 -4.60
CA TRP A 66 -11.89 -4.03 -3.35
C TRP A 66 -12.75 -3.42 -2.25
N LYS A 67 -13.56 -2.40 -2.57
CA LYS A 67 -14.48 -1.80 -1.60
C LYS A 67 -15.50 -2.81 -1.06
N VAL A 68 -16.01 -3.71 -1.90
CA VAL A 68 -16.95 -4.77 -1.47
C VAL A 68 -16.23 -5.86 -0.68
N TYR A 69 -15.05 -6.27 -1.13
CA TYR A 69 -14.21 -7.27 -0.46
C TYR A 69 -13.89 -6.84 0.97
N LEU A 70 -13.35 -5.63 1.14
CA LEU A 70 -12.91 -5.12 2.45
C LEU A 70 -14.07 -4.85 3.42
N ARG A 71 -15.31 -4.66 2.92
CA ARG A 71 -16.50 -4.59 3.78
C ARG A 71 -16.90 -5.93 4.38
N LYS A 72 -16.46 -7.04 3.77
CA LYS A 72 -16.82 -8.42 4.16
C LYS A 72 -15.71 -9.13 4.94
N HIS A 73 -14.52 -8.55 5.01
CA HIS A 73 -13.34 -9.15 5.62
C HIS A 73 -12.88 -8.34 6.82
N GLU A 74 -12.12 -8.97 7.70
CA GLU A 74 -11.56 -8.34 8.90
C GLU A 74 -10.53 -7.28 8.49
N LYS A 75 -10.51 -6.15 9.20
CA LYS A 75 -9.59 -5.05 8.85
C LYS A 75 -8.13 -5.47 9.03
N SER A 76 -7.87 -6.34 10.01
CA SER A 76 -6.57 -6.95 10.28
C SER A 76 -6.00 -7.68 9.05
N GLU A 77 -6.81 -8.45 8.32
CA GLU A 77 -6.38 -9.18 7.11
C GLU A 77 -5.86 -8.23 6.02
N ALA A 78 -6.56 -7.11 5.80
CA ALA A 78 -6.15 -6.09 4.84
C ALA A 78 -4.82 -5.44 5.23
N LEU A 79 -4.61 -5.19 6.52
CA LEU A 79 -3.37 -4.63 7.05
C LEU A 79 -2.20 -5.63 6.92
N TYR A 80 -2.41 -6.91 7.23
CA TYR A 80 -1.38 -7.94 6.99
C TYR A 80 -0.98 -8.00 5.51
N SER A 81 -1.95 -8.04 4.60
CA SER A 81 -1.69 -8.03 3.15
C SER A 81 -0.88 -6.80 2.72
N VAL A 82 -1.21 -5.62 3.24
CA VAL A 82 -0.43 -4.39 3.01
C VAL A 82 1.00 -4.52 3.51
N SER A 83 1.23 -5.12 4.67
CA SER A 83 2.59 -5.31 5.20
C SER A 83 3.48 -6.12 4.25
N PHE A 84 2.94 -7.16 3.61
CA PHE A 84 3.67 -7.93 2.59
C PHE A 84 3.99 -7.09 1.36
N LEU A 85 3.05 -6.27 0.89
CA LEU A 85 3.27 -5.36 -0.24
C LEU A 85 4.39 -4.34 0.05
N LEU A 86 4.44 -3.80 1.27
CA LEU A 86 5.51 -2.89 1.69
C LEU A 86 6.86 -3.60 1.82
N GLY A 87 6.86 -4.85 2.29
CA GLY A 87 8.02 -5.73 2.24
C GLY A 87 8.53 -5.96 0.82
N ASP A 88 7.63 -6.09 -0.15
CA ASP A 88 7.98 -6.22 -1.56
C ASP A 88 8.60 -4.95 -2.15
N VAL A 89 8.13 -3.76 -1.74
CA VAL A 89 8.78 -2.49 -2.09
C VAL A 89 10.21 -2.46 -1.53
N SER A 90 10.37 -2.80 -0.24
CA SER A 90 11.69 -2.87 0.39
C SER A 90 12.65 -3.78 -0.38
N ARG A 91 12.19 -4.98 -0.75
CA ARG A 91 12.97 -5.93 -1.53
C ARG A 91 13.38 -5.37 -2.90
N GLU A 92 12.43 -4.80 -3.63
CA GLU A 92 12.66 -4.20 -4.95
C GLU A 92 13.71 -3.08 -4.88
N LEU A 93 13.70 -2.25 -3.84
CA LEU A 93 14.70 -1.19 -3.64
C LEU A 93 16.08 -1.74 -3.28
N ARG A 94 16.12 -2.78 -2.44
CA ARG A 94 17.37 -3.44 -2.07
C ARG A 94 18.05 -4.09 -3.27
N GLU A 95 17.29 -4.74 -4.14
CA GLU A 95 17.79 -5.36 -5.38
C GLU A 95 18.44 -4.32 -6.32
N ARG A 96 18.05 -3.05 -6.22
CA ARG A 96 18.66 -1.92 -6.95
C ARG A 96 19.76 -1.18 -6.19
N GLY A 97 20.16 -1.67 -5.03
CA GLY A 97 21.19 -1.04 -4.21
C GLY A 97 20.73 0.15 -3.34
N ARG A 98 19.43 0.49 -3.34
CA ARG A 98 18.85 1.56 -2.50
C ARG A 98 18.57 1.07 -1.07
N LYS A 99 19.63 0.66 -0.36
CA LYS A 99 19.52 -0.07 0.93
C LYS A 99 18.90 0.76 2.05
N GLU A 100 19.19 2.06 2.13
CA GLU A 100 18.66 2.94 3.18
C GLU A 100 17.15 3.11 3.02
N GLU A 101 16.70 3.43 1.81
CA GLU A 101 15.28 3.54 1.50
C GLU A 101 14.55 2.22 1.69
N ALA A 102 15.14 1.09 1.27
CA ALA A 102 14.60 -0.23 1.57
C ALA A 102 14.37 -0.43 3.08
N GLY A 103 15.26 0.08 3.93
CA GLY A 103 15.10 0.08 5.39
C GLY A 103 13.85 0.83 5.86
N VAL A 104 13.57 2.01 5.28
CA VAL A 104 12.36 2.79 5.58
C VAL A 104 11.09 2.01 5.23
N TRP A 105 11.03 1.40 4.05
CA TRP A 105 9.88 0.60 3.63
C TRP A 105 9.68 -0.66 4.46
N LYS A 106 10.77 -1.27 4.93
CA LYS A 106 10.71 -2.37 5.91
C LYS A 106 10.15 -1.90 7.25
N GLY A 107 10.54 -0.71 7.71
CA GLY A 107 9.98 -0.08 8.91
C GLY A 107 8.47 0.09 8.82
N TRP A 108 7.99 0.67 7.71
CA TRP A 108 6.56 0.79 7.44
C TRP A 108 5.84 -0.56 7.43
N ALA A 109 6.42 -1.60 6.82
CA ALA A 109 5.83 -2.94 6.84
C ALA A 109 5.61 -3.45 8.28
N LEU A 110 6.60 -3.28 9.15
CA LEU A 110 6.51 -3.69 10.56
C LEU A 110 5.50 -2.87 11.37
N GLU A 111 5.42 -1.56 11.12
CA GLU A 111 4.41 -0.71 11.77
C GLU A 111 2.99 -1.14 11.41
N VAL A 112 2.77 -1.50 10.14
CA VAL A 112 1.46 -1.98 9.66
C VAL A 112 1.12 -3.35 10.27
N VAL A 113 2.08 -4.24 10.48
CA VAL A 113 1.86 -5.49 11.24
C VAL A 113 1.38 -5.17 12.65
N GLY A 114 2.06 -4.26 13.36
CA GLY A 114 1.63 -3.85 14.69
C GLY A 114 0.28 -3.14 14.75
N MET A 115 -0.20 -2.56 13.64
CA MET A 115 -1.59 -2.09 13.51
C MET A 115 -2.56 -3.25 13.31
N ALA A 116 -2.21 -4.23 12.48
CA ALA A 116 -3.03 -5.43 12.24
C ALA A 116 -3.26 -6.22 13.54
N ASP A 117 -2.21 -6.46 14.32
CA ASP A 117 -2.27 -7.16 15.61
C ASP A 117 -3.23 -6.47 16.60
N ARG A 118 -3.21 -5.13 16.64
CA ARG A 118 -4.09 -4.34 17.51
C ARG A 118 -5.54 -4.43 17.08
N GLU A 119 -5.81 -4.27 15.79
CA GLU A 119 -7.16 -4.39 15.24
C GLU A 119 -7.74 -5.80 15.47
N GLU A 120 -6.96 -6.86 15.23
CA GLU A 120 -7.35 -8.24 15.49
C GLU A 120 -7.65 -8.47 16.99
N GLY A 121 -6.84 -7.88 17.88
CA GLY A 121 -7.07 -7.91 19.33
C GLY A 121 -8.36 -7.21 19.76
N GLU A 122 -8.68 -6.07 19.16
CA GLU A 122 -9.91 -5.30 19.41
C GLU A 122 -11.15 -6.04 18.88
N GLU A 123 -11.09 -6.60 17.66
CA GLU A 123 -12.17 -7.39 17.07
C GLU A 123 -12.48 -8.64 17.91
N ARG A 124 -11.45 -9.34 18.41
CA ARG A 124 -11.61 -10.49 19.32
C ARG A 124 -12.28 -10.09 20.64
N ARG A 125 -11.88 -8.96 21.23
CA ARG A 125 -12.47 -8.45 22.49
C ARG A 125 -13.92 -8.03 22.28
N GLY A 126 -14.25 -7.39 21.16
CA GLY A 126 -15.62 -6.99 20.82
C GLY A 126 -16.58 -8.17 20.63
N ARG A 127 -16.10 -9.29 20.07
CA ARG A 127 -16.89 -10.53 19.94
C ARG A 127 -17.06 -11.29 21.25
N GLY A 128 -16.11 -11.17 22.18
CA GLY A 128 -16.15 -11.85 23.48
C GLY A 128 -17.11 -11.28 24.52
N MET A 129 -17.71 -10.10 24.28
CA MET A 129 -18.66 -9.45 25.20
C MET A 129 -20.13 -9.56 24.78
N GLY A 130 -20.44 -10.33 23.73
CA GLY A 130 -21.80 -10.51 23.20
C GLY A 130 -22.37 -11.93 23.33
N GLY A 131 -21.79 -12.79 24.16
CA GLY A 131 -22.22 -14.17 24.42
C GLY A 131 -22.92 -14.33 25.76
#